data_AF-A0A453J6W0-F1
#
_entry.id   AF-A0A453J6W0-F1
#
_cell.length_a   1.000
_cell.length_b   1.000
_cell.length_c   1.000
_cell.angle_alpha   90.00
_cell.angle_beta   90.00
_cell.angle_gamma   90.00
#
_symmetry.space_group_name_H-M   'P 1'
#
loop_
_entity.id
_entity.type
_entity.pdbx_description
1 polymer ?
#
loop_
_entity_poly.entity_id
_entity_poly.type
_entity_poly.pdbx_seq_one_letter_code
_entity_poly.pdbx_strand_id
1 'polypeptide(L)'
;AFVSFITMQFQLCSVFFTFSLGTRTHYFGRTILHGGAKYRATGRGFVVRHIKFAENYRLYSRSHFVKGLEVALLLVIFLAYGFNNSGAIGYILLSISSWFMALSWLFAPYVFNPSGFEWQK
;
A
#
# COMPACT_ATOMS: atom_id res chain seq x y z
N ALA A 1 21.70 -2.21 17.65
CA ALA A 1 20.52 -2.86 17.03
C ALA A 1 19.23 -2.05 17.24
N PHE A 2 18.84 -1.75 18.50
CA PHE A 2 17.58 -1.04 18.80
C PHE A 2 17.44 0.34 18.14
N VAL A 3 18.47 1.19 18.20
CA VAL A 3 18.47 2.51 17.54
C VAL A 3 18.31 2.38 16.02
N SER A 4 19.01 1.42 15.40
CA SER A 4 18.89 1.17 13.96
C SER A 4 17.48 0.71 13.58
N PHE A 5 16.85 -0.15 14.38
CA PHE A 5 15.46 -0.55 14.18
C PHE A 5 14.51 0.64 14.25
N ILE A 6 14.64 1.51 15.27
CA ILE A 6 13.82 2.72 15.39
C ILE A 6 14.02 3.64 14.19
N THR A 7 15.26 3.86 13.75
CA THR A 7 15.55 4.66 12.55
C THR A 7 14.88 4.09 11.30
N MET A 8 14.88 2.76 11.12
CA MET A 8 14.17 2.12 10.00
C MET A 8 12.65 2.31 10.09
N GLN A 9 12.07 2.31 11.28
CA GLN A 9 10.64 2.60 11.46
C GLN A 9 10.30 4.06 11.11
N PHE A 10 11.14 5.02 11.50
CA PHE A 10 10.98 6.43 11.10
C PHE A 10 11.14 6.63 9.59
N GLN A 11 11.94 5.81 8.92
CA GLN A 11 12.04 5.76 7.45
C GLN A 11 10.84 5.06 6.78
N LEU A 12 9.80 4.72 7.54
CA LEU A 12 8.56 4.09 7.06
C LEU A 12 8.78 2.71 6.42
N CYS A 13 9.77 1.97 6.90
CA CYS A 13 10.09 0.62 6.39
C CYS A 13 8.87 -0.32 6.41
N SER A 14 8.05 -0.27 7.47
CA SER A 14 6.84 -1.10 7.59
C SER A 14 5.77 -0.77 6.54
N VAL A 15 5.62 0.50 6.18
CA VAL A 15 4.71 0.96 5.13
C VAL A 15 5.23 0.51 3.76
N PHE A 16 6.52 0.70 3.50
CA PHE A 16 7.17 0.25 2.27
C PHE A 16 7.06 -1.27 2.10
N PHE A 17 7.30 -2.03 3.16
CA PHE A 17 7.21 -3.49 3.15
C PHE A 17 5.81 -3.97 2.77
N THR A 18 4.78 -3.41 3.41
CA THR A 18 3.38 -3.79 3.15
C THR A 18 2.95 -3.48 1.72
N PHE A 19 3.38 -2.33 1.19
CA PHE A 19 3.14 -1.95 -0.20
C PHE A 19 3.91 -2.84 -1.20
N SER A 20 5.18 -3.13 -0.93
CA SER A 20 6.02 -4.01 -1.76
C SER A 20 5.46 -5.44 -1.81
N LEU A 21 5.01 -5.95 -0.67
CA LEU A 21 4.36 -7.27 -0.58
C LEU A 21 3.07 -7.29 -1.40
N GLY A 22 2.22 -6.27 -1.28
CA GLY A 22 0.99 -6.15 -2.09
C GLY A 22 1.27 -6.18 -3.59
N THR A 23 2.32 -5.48 -4.02
CA THR A 23 2.75 -5.46 -5.42
C THR A 23 3.14 -6.86 -5.90
N ARG A 24 3.98 -7.55 -5.14
CA ARG A 24 4.42 -8.91 -5.47
C ARG A 24 3.24 -9.86 -5.54
N THR A 25 2.39 -9.88 -4.52
CA THR A 25 1.21 -10.78 -4.46
C THR A 25 0.27 -10.55 -5.64
N HIS A 26 -0.04 -9.30 -5.98
CA HIS A 26 -0.93 -8.97 -7.09
C HIS A 26 -0.39 -9.47 -8.45
N TYR A 27 0.88 -9.19 -8.75
CA TYR A 27 1.47 -9.60 -10.02
C TYR A 27 1.77 -11.10 -10.07
N PHE A 28 2.14 -11.70 -8.95
CA PHE A 28 2.31 -13.14 -8.83
C PHE A 28 0.98 -13.87 -9.06
N GLY A 29 -0.09 -13.46 -8.37
CA GLY A 29 -1.44 -14.01 -8.56
C GLY A 29 -1.96 -13.83 -9.98
N ARG A 30 -1.72 -12.67 -10.60
CA ARG A 30 -2.06 -12.45 -12.02
C ARG A 30 -1.32 -13.44 -12.92
N THR A 31 -0.03 -13.68 -12.66
CA THR A 31 0.79 -14.59 -13.47
C THR A 31 0.30 -16.03 -13.37
N ILE A 32 -0.10 -16.47 -12.17
CA ILE A 32 -0.67 -17.81 -11.98
C ILE A 32 -2.02 -17.95 -12.68
N LEU A 33 -2.92 -16.97 -12.51
CA LEU A 33 -4.30 -17.07 -12.97
C LEU A 33 -4.49 -16.79 -14.46
N HIS A 34 -3.73 -15.85 -15.01
CA HIS A 34 -3.92 -15.33 -16.37
C HIS A 34 -2.66 -15.45 -17.24
N GLY A 35 -1.54 -15.93 -16.69
CA GLY A 35 -0.26 -15.96 -17.39
C GLY A 35 0.32 -14.56 -17.64
N GLY A 36 1.16 -14.44 -18.67
CA GLY A 36 1.73 -13.17 -19.10
C GLY A 36 2.95 -12.70 -18.31
N ALA A 37 3.74 -13.63 -17.76
CA ALA A 37 5.03 -13.32 -17.16
C ALA A 37 5.90 -12.58 -18.19
N LYS A 38 6.34 -11.37 -17.85
CA LYS A 38 7.23 -10.56 -18.68
C LYS A 38 8.46 -10.21 -17.86
N TYR A 39 9.63 -10.50 -18.41
CA TYR A 39 10.87 -9.99 -17.86
C TYR A 39 10.86 -8.46 -17.97
N ARG A 40 10.95 -7.79 -16.83
CA ARG A 40 11.19 -6.34 -16.74
C ARG A 40 12.64 -6.18 -16.33
N ALA A 41 13.47 -5.67 -17.23
CA ALA A 41 14.88 -5.43 -16.93
C ALA A 41 14.99 -4.50 -15.71
N THR A 42 15.72 -4.93 -14.69
CA THR A 42 16.18 -4.05 -13.62
C THR A 42 17.19 -3.10 -14.25
N GLY A 43 16.75 -1.89 -14.58
CA GLY A 43 17.64 -0.89 -15.19
C GLY A 43 18.91 -0.72 -14.36
N ARG A 44 20.07 -0.64 -15.03
CA ARG A 44 21.32 -0.23 -14.38
C ARG A 44 21.32 1.29 -14.23
N GLY A 45 21.40 1.77 -12.98
CA GLY A 45 21.43 3.18 -12.62
C GLY A 45 20.25 3.60 -11.75
N PHE A 46 20.54 4.33 -10.68
CA PHE A 46 19.54 4.95 -9.79
C PHE A 46 18.96 6.18 -10.50
N VAL A 47 18.02 5.94 -11.41
CA VAL A 47 17.40 7.04 -12.16
C VAL A 47 16.21 7.54 -11.36
N VAL A 48 16.44 8.59 -10.56
CA VAL A 48 15.38 9.40 -9.95
C VAL A 48 14.65 10.10 -11.09
N ARG A 49 13.60 9.47 -11.62
CA ARG A 49 12.72 10.07 -12.63
C ARG A 49 11.51 10.68 -11.93
N HIS A 50 11.24 11.93 -12.25
CA HIS A 50 9.97 12.57 -11.90
C HIS A 50 8.84 11.88 -12.67
N ILE A 51 7.91 11.25 -11.95
CA ILE A 51 6.70 10.63 -12.51
C ILE A 51 5.53 11.47 -12.02
N LYS A 52 4.70 11.95 -12.96
CA LYS A 52 3.49 12.73 -12.64
C LYS A 52 2.52 11.88 -11.81
N PHE A 53 1.76 12.52 -10.91
CA PHE A 53 0.73 11.85 -10.10
C PHE A 53 -0.19 10.94 -10.93
N ALA A 54 -0.71 11.44 -12.05
CA ALA A 54 -1.66 10.69 -12.89
C ALA A 54 -1.07 9.39 -13.45
N GLU A 55 0.22 9.40 -13.81
CA GLU A 55 0.90 8.20 -14.31
C GLU A 55 1.14 7.19 -13.18
N ASN A 56 1.64 7.68 -12.04
CA ASN A 56 1.83 6.84 -10.85
C ASN A 56 0.49 6.20 -10.42
N TYR A 57 -0.57 7.00 -10.34
CA TYR A 57 -1.92 6.55 -9.99
C TYR A 57 -2.43 5.46 -10.95
N ARG A 58 -2.30 5.63 -12.27
CA ARG A 58 -2.73 4.63 -13.25
C ARG A 58 -1.99 3.30 -13.09
N LEU A 59 -0.72 3.32 -12.70
CA LEU A 59 0.10 2.12 -12.52
C LEU A 59 -0.31 1.32 -11.27
N TYR A 60 -0.59 2.00 -10.15
CA TYR A 60 -0.87 1.33 -8.88
C TYR A 60 -2.37 1.14 -8.59
N SER A 61 -3.26 1.87 -9.27
CA SER A 61 -4.69 1.91 -8.97
C SER A 61 -5.34 0.51 -8.93
N ARG A 62 -5.08 -0.31 -9.96
CA ARG A 62 -5.64 -1.67 -10.06
C ARG A 62 -5.05 -2.66 -9.06
N SER A 63 -3.81 -2.45 -8.60
CA SER A 63 -3.13 -3.40 -7.71
C SER A 63 -3.38 -3.10 -6.24
N HIS A 64 -3.44 -1.82 -5.86
CA HIS A 64 -3.57 -1.44 -4.44
C HIS A 64 -4.72 -0.49 -4.17
N PHE A 65 -4.98 0.53 -5.01
CA PHE A 65 -5.96 1.57 -4.66
C PHE A 65 -7.37 0.99 -4.48
N VAL A 66 -7.86 0.26 -5.48
CA VAL A 66 -9.20 -0.34 -5.43
C VAL A 66 -9.30 -1.33 -4.27
N LYS A 67 -8.29 -2.18 -4.08
CA LYS A 67 -8.25 -3.19 -3.01
C LYS A 67 -8.15 -2.58 -1.61
N GLY A 68 -7.34 -1.54 -1.45
CA GLY A 68 -7.21 -0.79 -0.20
C GLY A 68 -8.51 -0.08 0.15
N LEU A 69 -9.20 0.50 -0.83
CA LEU A 69 -10.51 1.13 -0.64
C LEU A 69 -11.59 0.11 -0.26
N GLU A 70 -11.63 -1.04 -0.96
CA GLU A 70 -12.56 -2.15 -0.64
C GLU A 70 -12.37 -2.61 0.81
N VAL A 71 -11.13 -2.85 1.24
CA VAL A 71 -10.83 -3.26 2.62
C VAL A 71 -11.20 -2.16 3.62
N ALA A 72 -10.85 -0.91 3.36
CA ALA A 72 -11.20 0.21 4.24
C ALA A 72 -12.73 0.33 4.41
N LEU A 73 -13.50 0.20 3.32
CA LEU A 73 -14.95 0.24 3.37
C LEU A 73 -15.53 -0.95 4.17
N LEU A 74 -15.00 -2.16 3.98
CA LEU A 74 -15.40 -3.32 4.79
C LEU A 74 -15.11 -3.13 6.28
N LEU A 75 -13.99 -2.48 6.63
CA LEU A 75 -13.67 -2.17 8.03
C LEU A 75 -14.63 -1.13 8.62
N VAL A 76 -15.06 -0.15 7.83
CA VAL A 76 -16.08 0.83 8.25
C VAL A 76 -17.43 0.14 8.47
N ILE A 77 -17.82 -0.79 7.60
CA ILE A 77 -19.03 -1.61 7.78
C ILE A 77 -18.89 -2.48 9.04
N PHE A 78 -17.73 -3.12 9.23
CA PHE A 78 -17.46 -3.93 10.42
C PHE A 78 -17.54 -3.11 11.71
N LEU A 79 -17.09 -1.84 11.69
CA LEU A 79 -17.28 -0.93 12.80
C LEU A 79 -18.76 -0.64 13.05
N ALA A 80 -19.53 -0.31 12.00
CA ALA A 80 -20.93 0.06 12.12
C ALA A 80 -21.82 -1.07 12.68
N TYR A 81 -21.59 -2.32 12.25
CA TYR A 81 -22.41 -3.47 12.65
C TYR A 81 -21.79 -4.31 13.79
N GLY A 82 -20.46 -4.33 13.93
CA GLY A 82 -19.74 -5.17 14.88
C GLY A 82 -19.61 -4.60 16.30
N PHE A 83 -19.90 -3.30 16.48
CA PHE A 83 -19.72 -2.62 17.76
C PHE A 83 -20.52 -3.24 18.92
N ASN A 84 -21.70 -3.80 18.62
CA ASN A 84 -22.62 -4.32 19.62
C ASN A 84 -22.20 -5.66 20.23
N ASN A 85 -21.34 -6.45 19.56
CA ASN A 85 -21.13 -7.86 19.90
C ASN A 85 -19.81 -8.15 20.66
N SER A 86 -18.75 -7.37 20.42
CA SER A 86 -17.41 -7.61 20.99
C SER A 86 -16.81 -6.39 21.70
N GLY A 87 -17.57 -5.30 21.79
CA GLY A 87 -17.11 -4.03 22.35
C GLY A 87 -15.99 -3.37 21.53
N ALA A 88 -15.60 -2.16 21.93
CA ALA A 88 -14.59 -1.36 21.22
C ALA A 88 -13.21 -2.04 21.18
N ILE A 89 -12.82 -2.74 22.26
CA ILE A 89 -11.50 -3.39 22.37
C ILE A 89 -11.38 -4.55 21.37
N GLY A 90 -12.42 -5.37 21.24
CA GLY A 90 -12.44 -6.48 20.28
C GLY A 90 -12.27 -5.98 18.84
N TYR A 91 -13.03 -4.95 18.47
CA TYR A 91 -12.92 -4.33 17.15
C TYR A 91 -11.49 -3.83 16.86
N ILE A 92 -10.88 -3.11 17.80
CA ILE A 92 -9.53 -2.55 17.61
C ILE A 92 -8.50 -3.67 17.40
N LEU A 93 -8.51 -4.70 18.24
CA LEU A 93 -7.56 -5.81 18.14
C LEU A 93 -7.68 -6.56 16.81
N LEU A 94 -8.89 -6.75 16.30
CA LEU A 94 -9.16 -7.44 15.05
C LEU A 94 -8.84 -6.57 13.81
N SER A 95 -9.10 -5.26 13.88
CA SER A 95 -9.06 -4.39 12.70
C SER A 95 -7.75 -3.62 12.52
N ILE A 96 -6.93 -3.44 13.57
CA ILE A 96 -5.76 -2.53 13.52
C ILE A 96 -4.74 -2.91 12.43
N SER A 97 -4.49 -4.22 12.25
CA SER A 97 -3.59 -4.73 11.21
C SER A 97 -4.14 -4.47 9.80
N SER A 98 -5.46 -4.64 9.63
CA SER A 98 -6.16 -4.42 8.36
C SER A 98 -6.24 -2.94 8.01
N TRP A 99 -6.43 -2.07 9.00
CA TRP A 99 -6.34 -0.62 8.84
C TRP A 99 -4.95 -0.17 8.42
N PHE A 100 -3.90 -0.68 9.09
CA PHE A 100 -2.53 -0.38 8.72
C PHE A 100 -2.22 -0.80 7.27
N MET A 101 -2.65 -2.00 6.88
CA MET A 101 -2.52 -2.48 5.50
C MET A 101 -3.25 -1.57 4.51
N ALA A 102 -4.54 -1.27 4.74
CA ALA A 102 -5.34 -0.43 3.85
C ALA A 102 -4.74 0.97 3.68
N LEU A 103 -4.34 1.61 4.77
CA LEU A 103 -3.69 2.93 4.74
C LEU A 103 -2.36 2.88 3.99
N SER A 104 -1.53 1.85 4.22
CA SER A 104 -0.27 1.70 3.50
C SER A 104 -0.49 1.58 1.98
N TRP A 105 -1.52 0.85 1.55
CA TRP A 105 -1.84 0.65 0.13
C TRP A 105 -2.37 1.91 -0.55
N LEU A 106 -3.11 2.74 0.19
CA LEU A 106 -3.66 3.98 -0.33
C LEU A 106 -2.62 5.11 -0.42
N PHE A 107 -1.76 5.24 0.60
CA PHE A 107 -0.93 6.43 0.78
C PHE A 107 0.57 6.22 0.47
N ALA A 108 1.10 4.99 0.48
CA ALA A 108 2.53 4.76 0.26
C ALA A 108 3.10 5.42 -1.01
N PRO A 109 2.44 5.36 -2.20
CA PRO A 109 2.98 5.99 -3.40
C PRO A 109 3.17 7.50 -3.28
N TYR A 110 2.39 8.16 -2.43
CA TYR A 110 2.40 9.61 -2.23
C TYR A 110 3.40 10.03 -1.17
N VAL A 111 3.51 9.24 -0.10
CA VAL A 111 4.49 9.48 0.97
C VAL A 111 5.92 9.33 0.45
N PHE A 112 6.17 8.37 -0.44
CA PHE A 112 7.49 8.15 -1.04
C PHE A 112 7.76 9.00 -2.30
N ASN A 113 6.77 9.73 -2.82
CA ASN A 113 6.92 10.60 -4.00
C ASN A 113 6.17 11.94 -3.82
N PRO A 114 6.61 12.81 -2.90
CA PRO A 114 5.92 14.07 -2.60
C PRO A 114 5.92 15.06 -3.78
N SER A 115 6.93 15.03 -4.66
CA SER A 115 7.01 15.89 -5.85
C SER A 115 6.02 15.50 -6.96
N GLY A 116 5.30 14.39 -6.81
CA GLY A 116 4.26 13.97 -7.75
C GLY A 116 3.07 14.93 -7.83
N PHE A 117 2.85 15.76 -6.81
CA PHE A 117 1.75 16.74 -6.72
C PHE A 117 2.05 18.09 -7.36
N GLU A 118 3.22 18.26 -8.00
CA GLU A 118 3.56 19.50 -8.70
C GLU A 118 2.57 19.73 -9.86
N TRP A 119 1.66 20.68 -9.63
CA TRP A 119 0.66 21.14 -10.61
C TRP A 119 1.27 22.12 -11.63
N GLN A 120 2.34 22.83 -11.26
CA GLN A 120 3.02 23.78 -12.14
C GLN A 120 4.18 23.13 -12.89
N LYS A 121 3.96 22.86 -14.17
CA LYS A 121 5.00 22.90 -15.20
C LYS A 121 4.47 23.69 -16.38
#